data_AF-A0A2V5IM37-F1
#
_entry.id   AF-A0A2V5IM37-F1
#
_cell.length_a   1.000
_cell.length_b   1.000
_cell.length_c   1.000
_cell.angle_alpha   90.00
_cell.angle_beta   90.00
_cell.angle_gamma   90.00
#
_symmetry.space_group_name_H-M   'P 1'
#
loop_
_entity.id
_entity.type
_entity.pdbx_description
1 polymer ?
#
loop_
_entity_poly.entity_id
_entity_poly.type
_entity_poly.pdbx_seq_one_letter_code
_entity_poly.pdbx_strand_id
1 'polypeptide(L)'
;MRWFLHKVGSSAALSTKDAAGLLLPFHSRQGGFMERKTMDHYSGDESAGAGNSEEQDEAVDRVFRELAGPLVVPYRNECLVCFLMRVMMFLEPQGFAMTARFRQFNAPRASNLGGRLAQKGIFSDGQLIQAGVLVNETIWTAERCPDCGIPYTSPDCLEVRRGSTQPCKLWRWRRDVERERFNAWPHHFTWD
;
A
#
# COMPACT_ATOMS: atom_id res chain seq x y z
N MET A 1 -4.42 13.69 2.12
CA MET A 1 -3.79 12.37 2.32
C MET A 1 -2.50 12.30 1.51
N ARG A 2 -1.36 12.68 2.11
CA ARG A 2 -0.02 12.62 1.50
C ARG A 2 0.67 11.38 2.06
N TRP A 3 0.73 10.30 1.30
CA TRP A 3 1.59 9.17 1.65
C TRP A 3 3.02 9.48 1.22
N PHE A 4 3.96 9.27 2.15
CA PHE A 4 5.36 9.64 2.06
C PHE A 4 6.07 9.06 0.83
N LEU A 5 6.56 9.94 -0.03
CA LEU A 5 7.53 9.63 -1.08
C LEU A 5 8.92 9.46 -0.44
N HIS A 6 9.32 8.23 -0.13
CA HIS A 6 10.76 7.91 -0.03
C HIS A 6 11.25 7.40 -1.38
N LYS A 7 11.84 8.34 -2.12
CA LYS A 7 12.48 8.16 -3.42
C LYS A 7 13.70 7.24 -3.25
N VAL A 8 13.60 5.99 -3.71
CA VAL A 8 14.77 5.14 -3.90
C VAL A 8 15.45 5.62 -5.19
N GLY A 9 16.58 6.30 -5.04
CA GLY A 9 17.36 6.81 -6.16
C GLY A 9 17.90 5.67 -7.02
N SER A 10 17.42 5.59 -8.26
CA SER A 10 18.07 4.82 -9.32
C SER A 10 18.73 5.82 -10.26
N SER A 11 20.06 5.86 -10.23
CA SER A 11 20.87 6.60 -11.20
C SER A 11 20.71 5.97 -12.57
N ALA A 12 20.04 6.67 -13.48
CA ALA A 12 20.14 6.44 -14.91
C ALA A 12 20.69 7.71 -15.55
N ALA A 13 21.91 7.62 -16.07
CA ALA A 13 22.50 8.61 -16.93
C ALA A 13 21.71 8.67 -18.24
N LEU A 14 21.17 9.84 -18.58
CA LEU A 14 20.63 10.11 -19.91
C LEU A 14 21.21 11.42 -20.44
N SER A 15 21.98 11.22 -21.49
CA SER A 15 22.42 12.19 -22.49
C SER A 15 21.22 12.66 -23.33
N THR A 16 21.18 13.95 -23.66
CA THR A 16 20.56 14.64 -24.83
C THR A 16 20.55 16.14 -24.49
N LYS A 17 21.45 16.97 -25.05
CA LYS A 17 21.34 17.68 -26.33
C LYS A 17 19.92 18.19 -26.67
N ASP A 18 19.89 19.52 -26.80
CA ASP A 18 18.94 20.37 -27.53
C ASP A 18 17.53 20.56 -26.94
N ALA A 19 17.29 21.73 -26.36
CA ALA A 19 16.14 22.58 -26.71
C ALA A 19 16.31 23.97 -26.08
N ALA A 20 16.50 24.95 -26.97
CA ALA A 20 16.48 26.36 -26.68
C ALA A 20 15.05 26.86 -26.38
N GLY A 21 14.96 27.93 -25.59
CA GLY A 21 13.84 28.86 -25.62
C GLY A 21 12.89 28.80 -24.43
N LEU A 22 13.04 29.75 -23.51
CA LEU A 22 12.18 30.94 -23.42
C LEU A 22 12.41 31.65 -22.08
N LEU A 23 13.13 32.76 -22.16
CA LEU A 23 13.21 33.78 -21.11
C LEU A 23 11.88 34.55 -21.09
N LEU A 24 11.26 34.66 -19.92
CA LEU A 24 10.32 35.75 -19.62
C LEU A 24 10.75 36.43 -18.31
N PRO A 25 10.75 37.78 -18.25
CA PRO A 25 11.14 38.53 -17.08
C PRO A 25 9.96 38.68 -16.11
N PHE A 26 10.17 38.35 -14.84
CA PHE A 26 9.22 38.65 -13.77
C PHE A 26 9.37 40.12 -13.34
N HIS A 27 8.38 40.94 -13.70
CA HIS A 27 8.24 42.31 -13.21
C HIS A 27 7.74 42.30 -11.76
N SER A 28 8.50 42.94 -10.89
CA SER A 28 8.07 43.34 -9.55
C SER A 28 7.07 44.50 -9.65
N ARG A 29 5.88 44.37 -9.05
CA ARG A 29 4.96 45.50 -8.87
C ARG A 29 4.41 45.51 -7.46
N GLN A 30 4.77 46.57 -6.76
CA GLN A 30 4.25 46.99 -5.47
C GLN A 30 2.78 47.42 -5.55
N GLY A 31 2.08 47.33 -4.42
CA GLY A 31 0.98 48.23 -4.07
C GLY A 31 -0.38 47.56 -3.96
N GLY A 32 -0.97 47.61 -2.77
CA GLY A 32 -2.35 47.16 -2.55
C GLY A 32 -2.74 47.09 -1.09
N PHE A 33 -2.63 48.22 -0.39
CA PHE A 33 -3.27 48.49 0.90
C PHE A 33 -4.79 48.27 0.75
N MET A 34 -5.36 47.27 1.43
CA MET A 34 -6.80 47.11 1.55
C MET A 34 -7.21 46.92 3.01
N GLU A 35 -7.93 47.95 3.46
CA GLU A 35 -8.92 48.03 4.52
C GLU A 35 -9.14 46.83 5.44
N ARG A 36 -8.79 47.10 6.70
CA ARG A 36 -9.15 46.39 7.91
C ARG A 36 -10.67 46.46 8.10
N LYS A 37 -11.42 45.52 7.52
CA LYS A 37 -12.84 45.31 7.89
C LYS A 37 -12.89 44.74 9.31
N THR A 38 -13.58 45.48 10.17
CA THR A 38 -13.93 45.12 11.54
C THR A 38 -14.66 43.78 11.55
N MET A 39 -14.10 42.83 12.30
CA MET A 39 -14.68 41.52 12.53
C MET A 39 -15.72 41.67 13.64
N ASP A 40 -16.99 41.65 13.26
CA ASP A 40 -18.11 41.68 14.18
C ASP A 40 -18.04 40.47 15.13
N HIS A 41 -18.23 40.76 16.42
CA HIS A 41 -18.27 39.80 17.51
C HIS A 41 -19.34 38.72 17.25
N TYR A 42 -18.90 37.52 16.87
CA TYR A 42 -19.70 36.32 16.99
C TYR A 42 -19.64 35.85 18.45
N SER A 43 -20.55 36.36 19.27
CA SER A 43 -20.82 35.82 20.61
C SER A 43 -21.54 34.48 20.44
N GLY A 44 -20.76 33.41 20.25
CA GLY A 44 -21.23 32.05 20.44
C GLY A 44 -21.20 31.74 21.93
N ASP A 45 -22.37 31.50 22.52
CA ASP A 45 -22.52 30.88 23.83
C ASP A 45 -21.71 29.57 23.88
N GLU A 46 -20.54 29.60 24.51
CA GLU A 46 -19.82 28.41 24.95
C GLU A 46 -20.55 27.85 26.18
N SER A 47 -21.70 27.23 25.94
CA SER A 47 -22.35 26.38 26.92
C SER A 47 -21.48 25.15 27.16
N ALA A 48 -21.03 24.99 28.40
CA ALA A 48 -20.31 23.85 28.93
C ALA A 48 -20.87 22.51 28.44
N GLY A 49 -20.07 21.80 27.64
CA GLY A 49 -20.36 20.46 27.13
C GLY A 49 -19.12 19.58 27.02
N ALA A 50 -18.14 19.77 27.90
CA ALA A 50 -16.85 19.05 27.86
C ALA A 50 -16.91 17.58 28.35
N GLY A 51 -18.09 17.09 28.74
CA GLY A 51 -18.26 15.73 29.29
C GLY A 51 -18.82 14.69 28.31
N ASN A 52 -19.08 15.05 27.05
CA ASN A 52 -19.83 14.20 26.11
C ASN A 52 -19.03 13.84 24.83
N SER A 53 -17.91 14.51 24.56
CA SER A 53 -17.14 14.30 23.32
C SER A 53 -16.31 13.01 23.35
N GLU A 54 -15.64 12.70 24.46
CA GLU A 54 -14.80 11.48 24.57
C GLU A 54 -15.66 10.20 24.56
N GLU A 55 -16.81 10.21 25.25
CA GLU A 55 -17.74 9.08 25.27
C GLU A 55 -18.40 8.87 23.89
N GLN A 56 -18.67 9.96 23.16
CA GLN A 56 -19.15 9.89 21.78
C GLN A 56 -18.07 9.37 20.82
N ASP A 57 -16.82 9.80 20.97
CA ASP A 57 -15.70 9.31 20.16
C ASP A 57 -15.47 7.80 20.37
N GLU A 58 -15.49 7.31 21.61
CA GLU A 58 -15.38 5.87 21.90
C GLU A 58 -16.56 5.05 21.34
N ALA A 59 -17.78 5.60 21.38
CA ALA A 59 -18.96 4.94 20.84
C ALA A 59 -18.89 4.83 19.31
N VAL A 60 -18.47 5.90 18.62
CA VAL A 60 -18.23 5.90 17.17
C VAL A 60 -17.15 4.89 16.79
N ASP A 61 -16.05 4.85 17.54
CA ASP A 61 -14.96 3.91 17.36
C ASP A 61 -15.41 2.44 17.50
N ARG A 62 -16.31 2.18 18.45
CA ARG A 62 -16.89 0.85 18.69
C ARG A 62 -17.76 0.42 17.51
N VAL A 63 -18.69 1.28 17.09
CA VAL A 63 -19.59 1.01 15.96
C VAL A 63 -18.77 0.81 14.67
N PHE A 64 -17.74 1.63 14.46
CA PHE A 64 -16.85 1.47 13.32
C PHE A 64 -16.11 0.12 13.35
N ARG A 65 -15.60 -0.31 14.51
CA ARG A 65 -14.97 -1.63 14.67
C ARG A 65 -15.93 -2.78 14.40
N GLU A 66 -17.18 -2.67 14.84
CA GLU A 66 -18.22 -3.69 14.58
C GLU A 66 -18.55 -3.79 13.09
N LEU A 67 -18.71 -2.66 12.41
CA LEU A 67 -19.01 -2.61 10.98
C LEU A 67 -17.82 -2.99 10.09
N ALA A 68 -16.60 -2.61 10.49
CA ALA A 68 -15.37 -2.97 9.79
C ALA A 68 -14.95 -4.42 10.05
N GLY A 69 -15.40 -5.02 11.16
CA GLY A 69 -15.07 -6.38 11.57
C GLY A 69 -15.22 -7.43 10.46
N PRO A 70 -16.37 -7.52 9.78
CA PRO A 70 -16.58 -8.42 8.64
C PRO A 70 -15.67 -8.12 7.43
N LEU A 71 -15.32 -6.85 7.20
CA LEU A 71 -14.47 -6.46 6.07
C LEU A 71 -13.04 -6.98 6.24
N VAL A 72 -12.55 -7.09 7.48
CA VAL A 72 -11.21 -7.62 7.80
C VAL A 72 -11.20 -9.12 8.11
N VAL A 73 -12.28 -9.85 7.83
CA VAL A 73 -12.29 -11.33 7.89
C VAL A 73 -11.92 -11.90 6.52
N PRO A 74 -10.94 -12.80 6.43
CA PRO A 74 -10.62 -13.47 5.16
C PRO A 74 -11.76 -14.41 4.75
N TYR A 75 -12.04 -14.48 3.45
CA TYR A 75 -12.99 -15.46 2.93
C TYR A 75 -12.41 -16.88 3.03
N ARG A 76 -13.29 -17.89 3.04
CA ARG A 76 -12.86 -19.29 3.00
C ARG A 76 -12.04 -19.52 1.72
N ASN A 77 -10.90 -20.22 1.86
CA ASN A 77 -9.96 -20.50 0.77
C ASN A 77 -9.32 -19.26 0.10
N GLU A 78 -9.54 -18.04 0.61
CA GLU A 78 -8.84 -16.86 0.14
C GLU A 78 -7.33 -17.02 0.39
N CYS A 79 -6.50 -16.67 -0.59
CA CYS A 79 -5.06 -16.62 -0.37
C CYS A 79 -4.68 -15.35 0.40
N LEU A 80 -3.56 -15.40 1.13
CA LEU A 80 -3.08 -14.29 1.95
C LEU A 80 -2.97 -12.99 1.14
N VAL A 81 -2.46 -13.06 -0.10
CA VAL A 81 -2.22 -11.88 -0.93
C VAL A 81 -3.54 -11.22 -1.37
N CYS A 82 -4.53 -12.00 -1.81
CA CYS A 82 -5.84 -11.47 -2.18
C CYS A 82 -6.56 -10.86 -0.98
N PHE A 83 -6.46 -11.50 0.19
CA PHE A 83 -6.98 -10.93 1.43
C PHE A 83 -6.35 -9.56 1.72
N LEU A 84 -5.02 -9.47 1.71
CA LEU A 84 -4.30 -8.21 1.98
C LEU A 84 -4.58 -7.12 0.95
N MET A 85 -4.77 -7.48 -0.33
CA MET A 85 -5.22 -6.54 -1.37
C MET A 85 -6.61 -5.97 -1.06
N ARG A 86 -7.55 -6.83 -0.65
CA ARG A 86 -8.92 -6.40 -0.31
C ARG A 86 -8.97 -5.49 0.91
N VAL A 87 -8.09 -5.73 1.90
CA VAL A 87 -8.00 -4.91 3.11
C VAL A 87 -6.89 -3.86 3.03
N MET A 88 -6.42 -3.50 1.82
CA MET A 88 -5.23 -2.66 1.66
C MET A 88 -5.31 -1.30 2.39
N MET A 89 -6.52 -0.75 2.50
CA MET A 89 -6.79 0.52 3.20
C MET A 89 -6.61 0.43 4.72
N PHE A 90 -6.57 -0.79 5.27
CA PHE A 90 -6.40 -1.07 6.70
C PHE A 90 -4.99 -1.54 7.04
N LEU A 91 -4.05 -1.53 6.09
CA LEU A 91 -2.69 -1.98 6.35
C LEU A 91 -1.90 -0.92 7.12
N GLU A 92 -1.27 -1.37 8.19
CA GLU A 92 -0.28 -0.57 8.91
C GLU A 92 1.03 -0.53 8.12
N PRO A 93 1.81 0.56 8.22
CA PRO A 93 3.12 0.65 7.56
C PRO A 93 4.10 -0.45 7.99
N GLN A 94 3.95 -0.93 9.23
CA GLN A 94 4.86 -1.86 9.88
C GLN A 94 4.10 -3.04 10.49
N GLY A 95 4.77 -4.18 10.60
CA GLY A 95 4.21 -5.36 11.25
C GLY A 95 3.21 -6.14 10.40
N PHE A 96 2.62 -7.16 11.05
CA PHE A 96 1.87 -8.23 10.40
C PHE A 96 0.46 -8.38 10.97
N ALA A 97 -0.21 -7.27 11.32
CA ALA A 97 -1.52 -7.31 11.96
C ALA A 97 -2.56 -8.07 11.13
N MET A 98 -2.63 -7.80 9.82
CA MET A 98 -3.57 -8.47 8.92
C MET A 98 -3.09 -9.87 8.55
N THR A 99 -1.79 -10.10 8.39
CA THR A 99 -1.26 -11.48 8.25
C THR A 99 -1.57 -12.35 9.48
N ALA A 100 -1.48 -11.80 10.69
CA ALA A 100 -1.83 -12.50 11.92
C ALA A 100 -3.33 -12.82 11.96
N ARG A 101 -4.18 -11.87 11.53
CA ARG A 101 -5.62 -12.09 11.38
C ARG A 101 -5.91 -13.19 10.36
N PHE A 102 -5.29 -13.15 9.17
CA PHE A 102 -5.41 -14.22 8.18
C PHE A 102 -5.07 -15.60 8.76
N ARG A 103 -3.97 -15.68 9.53
CA ARG A 103 -3.54 -16.92 10.18
C ARG A 103 -4.61 -17.46 11.12
N GLN A 104 -5.25 -16.63 11.93
CA GLN A 104 -6.29 -17.07 12.88
C GLN A 104 -7.45 -17.77 12.18
N PHE A 105 -7.91 -17.25 11.03
CA PHE A 105 -9.08 -17.78 10.33
C PHE A 105 -8.74 -18.88 9.30
N ASN A 106 -7.74 -18.64 8.44
CA ASN A 106 -7.50 -19.48 7.26
C ASN A 106 -6.33 -20.46 7.44
N ALA A 107 -5.35 -20.14 8.30
CA ALA A 107 -4.12 -20.92 8.43
C ALA A 107 -3.58 -21.05 9.87
N PRO A 108 -4.36 -21.57 10.83
CA PRO A 108 -3.99 -21.55 12.26
C PRO A 108 -2.70 -22.32 12.57
N ARG A 109 -2.34 -23.32 11.74
CA ARG A 109 -1.10 -24.10 11.88
C ARG A 109 0.15 -23.37 11.38
N ALA A 110 0.02 -22.24 10.69
CA ALA A 110 1.15 -21.47 10.18
C ALA A 110 1.71 -20.51 11.24
N SER A 111 2.03 -21.01 12.43
CA SER A 111 2.46 -20.22 13.59
C SER A 111 3.65 -19.30 13.29
N ASN A 112 4.64 -19.80 12.55
CA ASN A 112 5.83 -19.03 12.15
C ASN A 112 5.71 -18.36 10.76
N LEU A 113 4.51 -17.92 10.35
CA LEU A 113 4.34 -17.23 9.07
C LEU A 113 5.17 -15.94 8.99
N GLY A 114 5.13 -15.10 10.03
CA GLY A 114 5.91 -13.86 10.08
C GLY A 114 7.42 -14.10 9.92
N GLY A 115 7.99 -15.08 10.64
CA GLY A 115 9.41 -15.42 10.49
C GLY A 115 9.78 -15.94 9.10
N ARG A 116 8.90 -16.72 8.45
CA ARG A 116 9.10 -17.15 7.06
C ARG A 116 9.01 -16.00 6.06
N LEU A 117 8.18 -14.99 6.32
CA LEU A 117 8.12 -13.75 5.52
C LEU A 117 9.39 -12.92 5.74
N ALA A 118 9.88 -12.81 6.98
CA ALA A 118 11.13 -12.12 7.30
C ALA A 118 12.35 -12.78 6.59
N GLN A 119 12.39 -14.11 6.50
CA GLN A 119 13.41 -14.85 5.71
C GLN A 119 13.33 -14.57 4.19
N LYS A 120 12.23 -13.98 3.72
CA LYS A 120 12.06 -13.48 2.35
C LYS A 120 12.31 -11.97 2.23
N GLY A 121 12.78 -11.31 3.29
CA GLY A 121 13.01 -9.87 3.33
C GLY A 121 11.75 -9.02 3.49
N ILE A 122 10.65 -9.63 3.95
CA ILE A 122 9.34 -8.99 4.12
C ILE A 122 9.11 -8.79 5.61
N PHE A 123 8.82 -7.56 6.03
CA PHE A 123 8.69 -7.16 7.43
C PHE A 123 7.35 -6.48 7.76
N SER A 124 6.51 -6.23 6.75
CA SER A 124 5.15 -5.78 6.96
C SER A 124 4.14 -6.30 5.93
N ASP A 125 2.86 -6.22 6.27
CA ASP A 125 1.75 -6.54 5.35
C ASP A 125 1.80 -5.68 4.08
N GLY A 126 2.05 -4.38 4.23
CA GLY A 126 2.20 -3.47 3.09
C GLY A 126 3.40 -3.84 2.21
N GLN A 127 4.53 -4.21 2.82
CA GLN A 127 5.71 -4.63 2.07
C GLN A 127 5.49 -5.95 1.32
N LEU A 128 4.69 -6.88 1.87
CA LEU A 128 4.33 -8.11 1.18
C LEU A 128 3.65 -7.82 -0.15
N ILE A 129 2.69 -6.88 -0.18
CA ILE A 129 1.99 -6.47 -1.40
C ILE A 129 2.88 -5.68 -2.35
N GLN A 130 3.64 -4.71 -1.84
CA GLN A 130 4.46 -3.81 -2.65
C GLN A 130 5.67 -4.51 -3.29
N ALA A 131 6.32 -5.40 -2.55
CA ALA A 131 7.61 -5.95 -2.92
C ALA A 131 7.70 -7.48 -2.81
N GLY A 132 6.86 -8.13 -2.00
CA GLY A 132 6.94 -9.58 -1.80
C GLY A 132 6.44 -10.41 -2.99
N VAL A 133 5.49 -9.87 -3.75
CA VAL A 133 4.83 -10.58 -4.86
C VAL A 133 4.81 -9.77 -6.14
N LEU A 134 4.55 -10.46 -7.25
CA LEU A 134 4.31 -9.90 -8.57
C LEU A 134 3.00 -10.48 -9.11
N VAL A 135 2.28 -9.68 -9.90
CA VAL A 135 1.13 -10.17 -10.67
C VAL A 135 1.62 -11.22 -11.66
N ASN A 136 0.85 -12.29 -11.82
CA ASN A 136 1.07 -13.28 -12.85
C ASN A 136 0.47 -12.79 -14.18
N GLU A 137 1.31 -12.12 -14.98
CA GLU A 137 0.91 -11.52 -16.26
C GLU A 137 0.42 -12.55 -17.30
N THR A 138 0.70 -13.84 -17.12
CA THR A 138 0.14 -14.91 -17.97
C THR A 138 -1.34 -15.18 -17.72
N ILE A 139 -1.87 -14.76 -16.56
CA ILE A 139 -3.27 -14.98 -16.17
C ILE A 139 -4.04 -13.67 -16.24
N TRP A 140 -3.42 -12.57 -15.81
CA TRP A 140 -4.08 -11.29 -15.72
C TRP A 140 -3.11 -10.13 -15.89
N THR A 141 -3.45 -9.24 -16.82
CA THR A 141 -2.74 -7.97 -17.05
C THR A 141 -3.42 -6.87 -16.25
N ALA A 142 -2.74 -6.39 -15.21
CA ALA A 142 -3.26 -5.37 -14.31
C ALA A 142 -2.75 -3.98 -14.70
N GLU A 143 -3.63 -2.98 -14.73
CA GLU A 143 -3.23 -1.59 -14.62
C GLU A 143 -2.72 -1.31 -13.20
N ARG A 144 -1.60 -0.59 -13.09
CA ARG A 144 -0.87 -0.42 -11.84
C ARG A 144 -0.61 1.03 -11.54
N CYS A 145 -0.53 1.33 -10.26
CA CYS A 145 -0.03 2.61 -9.79
C CYS A 145 1.42 2.80 -10.25
N PRO A 146 1.77 3.92 -10.92
CA PRO A 146 3.12 4.17 -11.40
C PRO A 146 4.13 4.32 -10.25
N ASP A 147 3.69 4.78 -9.09
CA ASP A 147 4.58 5.06 -7.95
C ASP A 147 4.91 3.80 -7.13
N CYS A 148 3.96 2.90 -6.94
CA CYS A 148 4.12 1.74 -6.05
C CYS A 148 3.99 0.37 -6.74
N GLY A 149 3.59 0.33 -8.02
CA GLY A 149 3.46 -0.91 -8.79
C GLY A 149 2.33 -1.84 -8.33
N ILE A 150 1.50 -1.42 -7.37
CA ILE A 150 0.32 -2.16 -6.90
C ILE A 150 -0.79 -2.04 -7.95
N PRO A 151 -1.50 -3.13 -8.28
CA PRO A 151 -2.63 -3.06 -9.20
C PRO A 151 -3.83 -2.34 -8.58
N TYR A 152 -4.56 -1.55 -9.38
CA TYR A 152 -5.71 -0.76 -8.90
C TYR A 152 -6.92 -1.61 -8.52
N THR A 153 -7.12 -2.71 -9.25
CA THR A 153 -8.17 -3.69 -9.02
C THR A 153 -7.53 -5.06 -9.05
N SER A 154 -8.11 -6.06 -8.39
CA SER A 154 -7.71 -7.46 -8.57
C SER A 154 -8.92 -8.29 -8.91
N PRO A 155 -8.84 -9.25 -9.85
CA PRO A 155 -9.91 -10.21 -10.08
C PRO A 155 -10.10 -11.08 -8.83
N ASP A 156 -11.20 -11.81 -8.80
CA ASP A 156 -11.53 -12.70 -7.70
C ASP A 156 -10.40 -13.70 -7.42
N CYS A 157 -10.22 -14.02 -6.13
CA CYS A 157 -9.18 -14.94 -5.71
C CYS A 157 -9.38 -16.30 -6.37
N LEU A 158 -8.34 -16.82 -7.04
CA LEU A 158 -8.34 -18.18 -7.61
C LEU A 158 -8.21 -19.31 -6.56
N GLU A 159 -8.52 -18.98 -5.31
CA GLU A 159 -8.51 -19.83 -4.12
C GLU A 159 -7.18 -20.56 -3.83
N VAL A 160 -7.05 -21.05 -2.61
CA VAL A 160 -5.99 -21.97 -2.17
C VAL A 160 -6.56 -23.03 -1.24
N ARG A 161 -5.86 -24.16 -1.11
CA ARG A 161 -6.21 -25.17 -0.11
C ARG A 161 -6.27 -24.54 1.29
N ARG A 162 -7.20 -25.00 2.12
CA ARG A 162 -7.29 -24.58 3.52
C ARG A 162 -5.94 -24.77 4.24
N GLY A 163 -5.53 -23.78 5.02
CA GLY A 163 -4.25 -23.77 5.71
C GLY A 163 -3.05 -23.37 4.86
N SER A 164 -3.23 -23.10 3.56
CA SER A 164 -2.16 -22.58 2.72
C SER A 164 -1.83 -21.13 3.07
N THR A 165 -0.55 -20.82 3.06
CA THR A 165 -0.04 -19.45 3.10
C THR A 165 0.65 -19.06 1.78
N GLN A 166 0.50 -19.89 0.75
CA GLN A 166 1.01 -19.59 -0.58
C GLN A 166 0.05 -18.64 -1.31
N PRO A 167 0.56 -17.79 -2.22
CA PRO A 167 -0.28 -17.07 -3.16
C PRO A 167 -1.13 -18.04 -4.00
N CYS A 168 -2.32 -17.61 -4.41
CA CYS A 168 -3.03 -18.26 -5.50
C CYS A 168 -2.34 -17.95 -6.85
N LYS A 169 -2.85 -18.55 -7.94
CA LYS A 169 -2.20 -18.45 -9.26
C LYS A 169 -2.07 -17.02 -9.82
N LEU A 170 -2.88 -16.08 -9.34
CA LEU A 170 -2.80 -14.65 -9.71
C LEU A 170 -1.47 -14.00 -9.33
N TRP A 171 -0.76 -14.56 -8.36
CA TRP A 171 0.43 -13.95 -7.78
C TRP A 171 1.61 -14.91 -7.84
N ARG A 172 2.80 -14.33 -8.05
CA ARG A 172 4.08 -15.03 -8.02
C ARG A 172 4.94 -14.42 -6.93
N TRP A 173 5.70 -15.24 -6.21
CA TRP A 173 6.71 -14.68 -5.31
C TRP A 173 7.76 -13.94 -6.14
N ARG A 174 8.05 -12.69 -5.77
CA ARG A 174 9.05 -11.88 -6.50
C ARG A 174 10.41 -12.58 -6.57
N ARG A 175 10.85 -13.15 -5.44
CA ARG A 175 12.09 -13.92 -5.34
C ARG A 175 12.17 -15.10 -6.31
N ASP A 176 11.04 -15.76 -6.60
CA ASP A 176 11.01 -16.89 -7.52
C ASP A 176 11.14 -16.41 -8.97
N VAL A 177 10.45 -15.32 -9.32
CA VAL A 177 10.58 -14.66 -10.64
C VAL A 177 12.00 -14.14 -10.87
N GLU A 178 12.63 -13.52 -9.86
CA GLU A 178 14.01 -13.03 -9.96
C GLU A 178 15.01 -14.17 -10.16
N ARG A 179 14.83 -15.28 -9.45
CA ARG A 179 15.66 -16.49 -9.60
C ARG A 179 15.53 -17.08 -11.00
N GLU A 180 14.30 -17.18 -11.53
CA GLU A 180 14.06 -17.65 -12.89
C GLU A 180 14.71 -16.74 -13.93
N ARG A 181 14.59 -15.41 -13.77
CA ARG A 181 15.26 -14.44 -14.63
C ARG A 181 16.77 -14.59 -14.61
N PHE A 182 17.36 -14.77 -13.42
CA PHE A 182 18.79 -15.01 -13.27
C PHE A 182 19.23 -16.33 -13.93
N ASN A 183 18.45 -17.40 -13.78
CA ASN A 183 18.76 -18.69 -14.41
C ASN A 183 18.54 -18.68 -15.93
N ALA A 184 17.65 -17.82 -16.43
CA ALA A 184 17.42 -17.65 -17.86
C ALA A 184 18.48 -16.76 -18.54
N TRP A 185 19.40 -16.16 -17.78
CA TRP A 185 20.51 -15.44 -18.38
C TRP A 185 21.38 -16.41 -19.18
N PRO A 186 21.61 -16.15 -20.48
CA PRO A 186 22.43 -17.03 -21.30
C PRO A 186 23.85 -17.07 -20.74
N HIS A 187 24.31 -18.27 -20.34
CA HIS A 187 25.70 -18.53 -19.94
C HIS A 187 26.70 -18.49 -21.13
N HIS A 188 26.34 -17.85 -22.24
CA HIS A 188 27.11 -17.84 -23.48
C HIS A 188 28.22 -16.78 -23.54
N PHE A 189 28.56 -16.13 -22.42
CA PHE A 189 29.79 -15.36 -22.32
C PHE A 189 30.96 -16.32 -22.08
N THR A 190 31.42 -17.00 -23.12
CA THR A 190 32.77 -17.57 -23.15
C THR A 190 33.75 -16.43 -23.42
N TRP A 191 34.69 -16.23 -22.50
CA TRP A 191 35.81 -15.31 -22.69
C TRP A 191 36.85 -16.02 -23.56
N ASP A 192 36.69 -15.93 -24.88
CA ASP A 192 37.74 -16.31 -25.84
C ASP A 192 38.66 -15.12 -26.16
#